data_AF-A0A7V3M4X2-F1
#
_entry.id   AF-A0A7V3M4X2-F1
#
_cell.length_a   1.000
_cell.length_b   1.000
_cell.length_c   1.000
_cell.angle_alpha   90.00
_cell.angle_beta   90.00
_cell.angle_gamma   90.00
#
_symmetry.space_group_name_H-M   'P 1'
#
loop_
_entity.id
_entity.type
_entity.pdbx_description
1 polymer ?
#
loop_
_entity_poly.entity_id
_entity_poly.type
_entity_poly.pdbx_seq_one_letter_code
_entity_poly.pdbx_strand_id
1 'polypeptide(L)'
;MRIPYLSPTAKAQVWGMCVGGATAFYATYTFQLGYGLFIIGWAGAWALGEWLIGPRLIDKEDTRAVALAVASGVAFPWLGFALAALMEALRP
;
A
#
# COMPACT_ATOMS: atom_id res chain seq x y z
N MET A 1 -13.82 5.89 -25.45
CA MET A 1 -12.98 5.01 -24.60
C MET A 1 -13.89 4.38 -23.54
N ARG A 2 -13.89 3.06 -23.44
CA ARG A 2 -14.64 2.33 -22.39
C ARG A 2 -13.80 2.43 -21.11
N ILE A 3 -14.32 3.07 -20.07
CA ILE A 3 -13.60 3.14 -18.78
C ILE A 3 -13.51 1.71 -18.26
N PRO A 4 -12.30 1.18 -17.96
CA PRO A 4 -12.18 -0.16 -17.40
C PRO A 4 -12.97 -0.23 -16.10
N TYR A 5 -13.85 -1.22 -16.00
CA TYR A 5 -14.65 -1.44 -14.80
C TYR A 5 -13.73 -1.97 -13.69
N LEU A 6 -13.38 -1.09 -12.74
CA LEU A 6 -12.69 -1.49 -11.52
C LEU A 6 -13.68 -2.19 -10.59
N SER A 7 -13.31 -3.38 -10.10
CA SER A 7 -14.07 -4.08 -9.07
C SER A 7 -14.17 -3.22 -7.80
N PRO A 8 -15.20 -3.43 -6.96
CA PRO A 8 -15.30 -2.77 -5.66
C PRO A 8 -14.05 -2.96 -4.79
N THR A 9 -13.43 -4.14 -4.82
CA THR A 9 -12.19 -4.45 -4.10
C THR A 9 -11.01 -3.62 -4.61
N ALA A 10 -10.85 -3.48 -5.93
CA ALA A 10 -9.79 -2.64 -6.50
C ALA A 10 -9.98 -1.16 -6.11
N LYS A 11 -11.21 -0.64 -6.16
CA LYS A 11 -11.51 0.73 -5.71
C LYS A 11 -11.18 0.94 -4.24
N ALA A 12 -11.53 -0.04 -3.40
CA ALA A 12 -11.29 -0.01 -1.97
C ALA A 12 -9.79 -0.04 -1.62
N GLN A 13 -9.02 -0.87 -2.32
CA GLN A 13 -7.57 -0.95 -2.15
C GLN A 13 -6.88 0.34 -2.60
N VAL A 14 -7.28 0.90 -3.76
CA VAL A 14 -6.77 2.19 -4.25
C VAL A 14 -7.06 3.30 -3.25
N TRP A 15 -8.28 3.36 -2.71
CA TRP A 15 -8.61 4.33 -1.68
C TRP A 15 -7.72 4.15 -0.43
N GLY A 16 -7.54 2.91 0.02
CA GLY A 16 -6.64 2.59 1.13
C GLY A 16 -5.20 3.03 0.87
N MET A 17 -4.70 2.83 -0.35
CA MET A 17 -3.37 3.28 -0.76
C MET A 17 -3.24 4.80 -0.81
N CYS A 18 -4.28 5.52 -1.20
CA CYS A 18 -4.25 6.99 -1.15
C CYS A 18 -4.16 7.49 0.29
N VAL A 19 -4.95 6.93 1.21
CA VAL A 19 -4.95 7.32 2.63
C VAL A 19 -3.65 6.88 3.33
N GLY A 20 -3.29 5.61 3.22
CA GLY A 20 -2.04 5.07 3.75
C GLY A 20 -0.83 5.77 3.15
N GLY A 21 -0.86 6.02 1.84
CA GLY A 21 0.19 6.69 1.09
C GLY A 21 0.40 8.11 1.57
N ALA A 22 -0.67 8.90 1.71
CA ALA A 22 -0.56 10.28 2.19
C ALA A 22 -0.01 10.35 3.62
N THR A 23 -0.50 9.49 4.51
CA THR A 23 -0.06 9.46 5.92
C THR A 23 1.37 8.94 6.09
N ALA A 24 1.72 7.84 5.42
CA ALA A 24 3.08 7.29 5.46
C ALA A 24 4.10 8.19 4.76
N PHE A 25 3.71 8.85 3.66
CA PHE A 25 4.54 9.86 3.00
C PHE A 25 4.77 11.06 3.91
N TYR A 26 3.72 11.57 4.56
CA TYR A 26 3.86 12.66 5.53
C TYR A 26 4.81 12.26 6.67
N ALA A 27 4.68 11.06 7.23
CA ALA A 27 5.62 10.56 8.24
C ALA A 27 7.06 10.48 7.70
N THR A 28 7.26 9.91 6.51
CA THR A 28 8.57 9.82 5.85
C THR A 28 9.20 11.21 5.70
N TYR A 29 8.40 12.20 5.29
CA TYR A 29 8.82 13.60 5.19
C TYR A 29 9.17 14.19 6.57
N THR A 30 8.31 14.03 7.58
CA THR A 30 8.53 14.56 8.93
C THR A 30 9.80 14.01 9.57
N PHE A 31 10.07 12.72 9.40
CA PHE A 31 11.26 12.07 9.93
C PHE A 31 12.50 12.18 9.02
N GLN A 32 12.41 12.94 7.90
CA GLN A 32 13.50 13.15 6.95
C GLN A 32 14.13 11.84 6.44
N LEU A 33 13.30 10.81 6.26
CA LEU A 33 13.74 9.49 5.81
C LEU A 33 13.98 9.46 4.30
N GLY A 34 14.71 8.45 3.83
CA GLY A 34 14.99 8.25 2.41
C GLY A 34 13.74 7.95 1.58
N TYR A 35 13.27 8.92 0.79
CA TYR A 35 12.10 8.76 -0.11
C TYR A 35 12.25 7.62 -1.11
N GLY A 36 13.46 7.37 -1.61
CA GLY A 36 13.72 6.27 -2.54
C GLY A 36 13.42 4.91 -1.89
N LEU A 37 13.86 4.72 -0.65
CA LEU A 37 13.61 3.49 0.11
C LEU A 37 12.14 3.34 0.47
N PHE A 38 11.47 4.44 0.80
CA PHE A 38 10.02 4.46 1.00
C PHE A 38 9.26 3.96 -0.24
N ILE A 39 9.56 4.52 -1.42
CA ILE A 39 8.91 4.14 -2.68
C ILE A 39 9.18 2.67 -3.03
N ILE A 40 10.44 2.22 -2.90
CA ILE A 40 10.82 0.83 -3.18
C ILE A 40 10.10 -0.13 -2.23
N GLY A 41 10.09 0.17 -0.92
CA GLY A 41 9.44 -0.67 0.08
C GLY A 41 7.92 -0.72 -0.11
N TRP A 42 7.30 0.41 -0.43
CA TRP A 42 5.86 0.45 -0.75
C TRP A 42 5.55 -0.36 -2.00
N ALA A 43 6.25 -0.11 -3.12
CA ALA A 43 6.03 -0.83 -4.37
C ALA A 43 6.25 -2.34 -4.20
N GLY A 44 7.29 -2.74 -3.46
CA GLY A 44 7.59 -4.13 -3.14
C GLY A 44 6.50 -4.78 -2.28
N ALA A 45 6.04 -4.08 -1.23
CA ALA A 45 4.96 -4.56 -0.37
C ALA A 45 3.65 -4.74 -1.14
N TRP A 46 3.32 -3.81 -2.03
CA TRP A 46 2.15 -3.93 -2.89
C TRP A 46 2.28 -5.10 -3.86
N ALA A 47 3.39 -5.21 -4.59
CA ALA A 47 3.60 -6.30 -5.55
C ALA A 47 3.54 -7.68 -4.88
N LEU A 48 4.13 -7.81 -3.68
CA LEU A 48 4.05 -9.04 -2.89
C LEU A 48 2.61 -9.29 -2.41
N GLY A 49 1.89 -8.24 -2.00
CA GLY A 49 0.48 -8.29 -1.65
C GLY A 49 -0.41 -8.76 -2.80
N GLU A 50 -0.19 -8.25 -4.01
CA GLU A 50 -0.90 -8.70 -5.21
C GLU A 50 -0.61 -10.18 -5.50
N TRP A 51 0.64 -10.62 -5.37
CA TRP A 51 0.99 -12.01 -5.62
C TRP A 51 0.38 -12.98 -4.60
N LEU A 52 0.34 -12.61 -3.31
CA LEU A 52 -0.13 -13.48 -2.23
C LEU A 52 -1.64 -13.40 -1.99
N ILE A 53 -2.22 -12.21 -2.10
CA ILE A 53 -3.59 -11.89 -1.66
C ILE A 53 -4.49 -11.60 -2.87
N GLY A 54 -3.94 -10.99 -3.93
CA GLY A 54 -4.68 -10.62 -5.15
C GLY A 54 -5.56 -11.74 -5.70
N PRO A 55 -5.06 -12.98 -5.93
CA PRO A 55 -5.87 -14.09 -6.42
C PRO A 55 -7.07 -14.46 -5.55
N ARG A 56 -7.07 -14.11 -4.25
CA ARG A 56 -8.14 -14.43 -3.29
C ARG A 56 -9.22 -13.35 -3.22
N LEU A 57 -8.98 -12.18 -3.81
CA LEU A 57 -9.80 -10.98 -3.76
C LEU A 57 -10.51 -10.66 -5.09
N ILE A 58 -10.26 -11.43 -6.15
CA ILE A 58 -10.89 -11.25 -7.45
C ILE A 58 -12.40 -11.49 -7.33
N ASP A 59 -13.19 -10.53 -7.83
CA ASP A 59 -14.65 -10.57 -7.99
C ASP A 59 -15.51 -10.75 -6.73
N LYS A 60 -14.96 -10.47 -5.55
CA LYS A 60 -15.73 -10.52 -4.30
C LYS A 60 -16.34 -9.15 -3.96
N GLU A 61 -17.65 -9.03 -4.11
CA GLU A 61 -18.44 -7.90 -3.55
C GLU A 61 -18.71 -8.07 -2.04
N ASP A 62 -18.10 -9.07 -1.39
CA ASP A 62 -18.21 -9.31 0.04
C ASP A 62 -17.58 -8.14 0.82
N THR A 63 -18.29 -7.66 1.84
CA THR A 63 -17.82 -6.64 2.78
C THR A 63 -16.47 -7.01 3.40
N ARG A 64 -16.22 -8.30 3.64
CA ARG A 64 -14.91 -8.77 4.14
C ARG A 64 -13.79 -8.54 3.13
N ALA A 65 -14.04 -8.79 1.85
CA ALA A 65 -13.05 -8.59 0.80
C ALA A 65 -12.73 -7.10 0.62
N VAL A 66 -13.76 -6.24 0.68
CA VAL A 66 -13.60 -4.79 0.67
C VAL A 66 -12.80 -4.31 1.88
N ALA A 67 -13.10 -4.78 3.09
CA ALA A 67 -12.36 -4.41 4.29
C ALA A 67 -10.88 -4.84 4.23
N LEU A 68 -10.59 -6.04 3.73
CA LEU A 68 -9.23 -6.52 3.51
C LEU A 68 -8.50 -5.71 2.43
N ALA A 69 -9.20 -5.32 1.38
CA ALA A 69 -8.66 -4.46 0.33
C ALA A 69 -8.27 -3.09 0.88
N VAL A 70 -9.14 -2.44 1.68
CA VAL A 70 -8.80 -1.19 2.37
C VAL A 70 -7.61 -1.40 3.31
N ALA A 71 -7.64 -2.41 4.18
CA ALA A 71 -6.60 -2.64 5.18
C ALA A 71 -5.24 -2.89 4.54
N SER A 72 -5.18 -3.70 3.48
CA SER A 72 -3.95 -3.96 2.73
C SER A 72 -3.46 -2.72 1.99
N GLY A 73 -4.37 -1.98 1.34
CA GLY A 73 -4.06 -0.71 0.68
C GLY A 73 -3.46 0.32 1.65
N VAL A 74 -4.01 0.45 2.86
CA VAL A 74 -3.46 1.32 3.90
C VAL A 74 -2.10 0.82 4.40
N ALA A 75 -1.93 -0.49 4.58
CA ALA A 75 -0.73 -1.06 5.17
C ALA A 75 0.51 -1.01 4.26
N PHE A 76 0.38 -1.19 2.95
CA PHE A 76 1.56 -1.27 2.05
C PHE A 76 2.45 -0.02 2.07
N PRO A 77 1.92 1.22 2.05
CA PRO A 77 2.74 2.42 2.23
C PRO A 77 3.50 2.46 3.56
N TRP A 78 2.88 2.00 4.65
CA TRP A 78 3.53 1.95 5.96
C TRP A 78 4.68 0.93 6.03
N LEU A 79 4.64 -0.12 5.21
CA LEU A 79 5.78 -1.03 5.04
C LEU A 79 6.94 -0.34 4.31
N GLY A 80 6.66 0.55 3.36
CA GLY A 80 7.66 1.44 2.77
C GLY A 80 8.31 2.36 3.80
N PHE A 81 7.50 2.98 4.66
CA PHE A 81 8.00 3.82 5.76
C PHE A 81 8.88 3.00 6.71
N ALA A 82 8.42 1.81 7.12
CA ALA A 82 9.18 0.93 8.01
C ALA A 82 10.53 0.51 7.42
N LEU A 83 10.58 0.22 6.12
CA LEU A 83 11.84 -0.06 5.43
C LEU A 83 12.78 1.14 5.46
N ALA A 84 12.28 2.33 5.12
CA ALA A 84 13.10 3.56 5.14
C ALA A 84 13.62 3.87 6.55
N ALA A 85 12.77 3.74 7.57
CA ALA A 85 13.13 3.93 8.97
C ALA A 85 14.18 2.92 9.44
N LEU A 86 14.03 1.64 9.08
CA LEU A 86 14.99 0.59 9.40
C LEU A 86 16.36 0.86 8.77
N MET A 87 16.38 1.23 7.49
CA MET A 87 17.65 1.51 6.80
C MET A 87 18.35 2.75 7.36
N GLU A 88 17.60 3.79 7.74
CA GLU A 88 18.18 4.96 8.40
C GLU A 88 18.75 4.60 9.78
N ALA A 89 18.06 3.77 10.56
CA ALA A 89 18.54 3.29 11.86
C ALA A 89 19.79 2.39 11.75
N LEU A 90 20.00 1.75 10.61
CA LEU A 90 21.18 0.93 10.30
C LEU A 90 22.32 1.73 9.66
N ARG A 91 22.13 3.03 9.44
CA ARG A 91 23.17 3.89 8.88
C ARG A 91 24.30 4.08 9.90
N PRO A 92 25.57 3.81 9.53
CA PRO A 92 26.71 3.93 10.43
C PRO A 92 27.04 5.37 10.81
#